data_AF-A0A0V0W678-F1
#
_entry.id   AF-A0A0V0W678-F1
#
_cell.length_a   1.000
_cell.length_b   1.000
_cell.length_c   1.000
_cell.angle_alpha   90.00
_cell.angle_beta   90.00
_cell.angle_gamma   90.00
#
_symmetry.space_group_name_H-M   'P 1'
#
loop_
_entity.id
_entity.type
_entity.pdbx_description
1 polymer ?
#
loop_
_entity_poly.entity_id
_entity_poly.type
_entity_poly.pdbx_seq_one_letter_code
_entity_poly.pdbx_strand_id
1 'polypeptide(L)' 'MTDSSKEGATKILDPRLPTIPVHEAMHVFYVAMLCVEEQSVERPTMREVVQILADLPKP' A
#
# COMPACT_ATOMS: atom_id res chain seq x y z
N MET A 1 14.68 -5.25 9.86
CA MET A 1 14.89 -4.57 8.54
C MET A 1 13.59 -3.98 7.96
N THR A 2 12.47 -3.90 8.69
CA THR A 2 11.17 -3.49 8.13
C THR A 2 10.58 -2.18 8.66
N ASP A 3 11.27 -1.46 9.55
CA ASP A 3 10.77 -0.16 10.05
C ASP A 3 10.84 0.95 8.98
N SER A 4 11.81 0.85 8.05
CA SER A 4 12.07 1.85 7.02
C SER A 4 10.87 2.08 6.08
N SER A 5 10.10 1.02 5.79
CA SER A 5 8.94 1.11 4.87
C SER A 5 7.74 1.81 5.53
N LYS A 6 7.57 1.65 6.84
CA LYS A 6 6.47 2.27 7.60
C LYS A 6 6.66 3.77 7.75
N GLU A 7 7.90 4.20 7.98
CA GLU A 7 8.26 5.62 8.05
C GLU A 7 8.23 6.32 6.70
N GLY A 8 8.49 5.60 5.60
CA GLY A 8 8.36 6.13 4.24
C GLY A 8 6.90 6.40 3.86
N ALA A 9 6.02 5.44 4.16
CA ALA A 9 4.61 5.54 3.84
C ALA A 9 3.88 6.69 4.56
N THR A 10 4.24 7.00 5.82
CA THR A 10 3.62 8.12 6.54
C THR A 10 4.04 9.49 6.00
N LYS A 11 5.20 9.60 5.36
CA LYS A 11 5.71 10.85 4.78
C LYS A 11 5.04 11.24 3.45
N ILE A 12 4.42 10.29 2.76
CA ILE A 12 3.78 10.49 1.46
C ILE A 12 2.26 10.66 1.57
N LEU A 13 1.71 10.64 2.79
CA LEU A 13 0.27 10.85 3.02
C LEU A 13 -0.13 12.28 2.67
N ASP A 14 -1.28 12.44 2.02
CA ASP A 14 -1.80 13.77 1.68
C ASP A 14 -2.13 14.55 2.97
N PRO A 15 -1.50 15.70 3.23
CA PRO A 15 -1.72 16.49 4.44
C PRO A 15 -3.15 17.06 4.54
N ARG A 16 -3.92 17.04 3.44
CA ARG A 16 -5.32 17.49 3.42
C ARG A 16 -6.29 16.44 3.96
N LEU A 17 -5.84 15.20 4.18
CA LEU A 17 -6.68 14.15 4.75
C LEU A 17 -6.67 14.28 6.29
N PRO A 18 -7.83 14.55 6.92
CA PRO A 18 -7.90 14.95 8.32
C PRO A 18 -7.58 13.83 9.31
N THR A 19 -7.85 12.57 8.95
CA THR A 19 -7.49 11.39 9.73
C THR A 19 -7.34 10.23 8.77
N ILE A 20 -6.17 9.61 8.75
CA ILE A 20 -5.90 8.44 7.91
C ILE A 20 -5.63 7.26 8.84
N PRO A 21 -6.39 6.16 8.72
CA PRO A 21 -6.04 4.91 9.38
C PRO A 21 -4.68 4.43 8.83
N VAL A 22 -3.63 4.48 9.66
CA VAL A 22 -2.26 4.17 9.21
C VAL A 22 -2.15 2.76 8.63
N HIS A 23 -2.93 1.80 9.14
CA HIS A 23 -2.94 0.43 8.64
C HIS A 23 -3.50 0.33 7.21
N GLU A 24 -4.58 1.05 6.90
CA GLU A 24 -5.15 1.11 5.54
C GLU A 24 -4.17 1.81 4.59
N ALA A 25 -3.54 2.89 5.04
CA ALA A 25 -2.54 3.59 4.23
C ALA A 25 -1.31 2.73 3.94
N MET A 26 -0.82 1.98 4.93
CA MET A 26 0.27 1.02 4.74
C MET A 26 -0.12 -0.08 3.74
N HIS A 27 -1.36 -0.56 3.81
CA HIS A 27 -1.88 -1.58 2.91
C HIS A 27 -1.94 -1.08 1.47
N VAL A 28 -2.54 0.10 1.25
CA VAL A 28 -2.60 0.72 -0.08
C VAL A 28 -1.19 1.03 -0.60
N PHE A 29 -0.29 1.50 0.25
CA PHE A 29 1.11 1.71 -0.12
C PHE A 29 1.79 0.42 -0.58
N TYR A 30 1.60 -0.69 0.14
CA TYR A 30 2.13 -2.00 -0.25
C TYR A 30 1.58 -2.45 -1.61
N VAL A 31 0.27 -2.34 -1.85
CA VAL A 31 -0.33 -2.68 -3.15
C VAL A 31 0.22 -1.79 -4.26
N ALA A 32 0.38 -0.49 -4.00
CA ALA A 32 0.95 0.44 -4.95
C ALA A 32 2.39 0.07 -5.33
N MET A 33 3.22 -0.31 -4.34
CA MET A 33 4.60 -0.76 -4.58
C MET A 33 4.65 -2.02 -5.45
N LEU A 34 3.76 -2.99 -5.24
CA LEU A 34 3.64 -4.17 -6.11
C LEU A 34 3.27 -3.80 -7.55
N CYS A 35 2.38 -2.81 -7.74
CA CYS A 35 1.91 -2.39 -9.06
C CYS A 35 3.00 -1.68 -9.89
N VAL A 36 4.00 -1.08 -9.23
CA VAL A 36 5.08 -0.31 -9.88
C VAL A 36 6.41 -1.07 -9.90
N GLU A 37 6.39 -2.37 -9.65
CA GLU A 37 7.60 -3.19 -9.70
C GLU A 37 8.32 -3.07 -11.05
N GLU A 38 9.65 -3.12 -11.01
CA GLU A 38 10.47 -2.88 -12.20
C GLU A 38 10.20 -3.96 -13.25
N GLN A 39 10.14 -5.22 -12.82
CA GLN A 39 9.86 -6.36 -13.67
C GLN A 39 8.36 -6.53 -13.86
N SER A 40 7.89 -6.53 -15.10
CA SER A 40 6.46 -6.63 -15.41
C SER A 40 5.83 -7.95 -14.96
N VAL A 41 6.62 -9.02 -14.85
CA VAL A 41 6.17 -10.35 -14.40
C VAL A 41 5.87 -10.41 -12.90
N GLU A 42 6.45 -9.51 -12.11
CA GLU A 42 6.22 -9.41 -10.66
C GLU A 42 4.99 -8.54 -10.34
N ARG A 43 4.50 -7.77 -11.32
CA ARG A 43 3.32 -6.92 -11.14
C ARG A 43 2.06 -7.80 -11.07
N PRO A 44 1.15 -7.54 -10.12
CA PRO A 44 -0.10 -8.26 -10.02
C PRO A 44 -1.01 -7.95 -11.22
N THR A 45 -1.87 -8.91 -11.54
CA THR A 45 -3.01 -8.68 -12.42
C THR A 45 -4.02 -7.74 -11.77
N MET A 46 -4.83 -7.05 -12.57
CA MET A 46 -5.89 -6.18 -12.03
C MET A 46 -6.89 -6.94 -11.14
N ARG A 47 -7.07 -8.25 -11.34
CA ARG A 47 -7.89 -9.10 -10.47
C ARG A 47 -7.25 -9.24 -9.09
N GLU A 48 -5.96 -9.55 -9.04
CA GLU A 48 -5.22 -9.67 -7.78
C GLU A 48 -5.17 -8.34 -7.04
N VAL A 49 -4.96 -7.22 -7.74
CA VAL A 49 -5.00 -5.87 -7.14
C VAL A 49 -6.32 -5.63 -6.41
N VAL A 50 -7.46 -5.90 -7.06
CA VAL A 50 -8.78 -5.70 -6.46
C VAL A 50 -9.00 -6.63 -5.27
N GLN A 51 -8.53 -7.88 -5.35
CA GLN A 51 -8.63 -8.83 -4.25
C GLN A 51 -7.82 -8.38 -3.03
N ILE A 52 -6.55 -8.01 -3.23
CA ILE A 52 -5.69 -7.57 -2.13
C ILE A 52 -6.24 -6.28 -1.51
N LEU A 53 -6.73 -5.32 -2.30
CA LEU A 53 -7.35 -4.09 -1.78
C LEU A 53 -8.62 -4.37 -0.95
N ALA A 54 -9.43 -5.37 -1.35
CA ALA A 54 -10.64 -5.74 -0.62
C ALA A 54 -10.35 -6.49 0.68
N ASP A 55 -9.25 -7.23 0.74
CA ASP A 55 -8.78 -7.97 1.91
C ASP A 55 -8.04 -7.05 2.90
N LEU A 56 -8.71 -5.98 3.35
CA LEU A 56 -8.17 -5.10 4.38
C LEU A 56 -7.89 -5.91 5.66
N PRO A 57 -6.67 -5.84 6.22
CA PRO A 57 -6.37 -6.49 7.48
C PRO A 57 -7.27 -5.90 8.57
N LYS A 58 -8.04 -6.76 9.24
CA LYS A 58 -8.89 -6.36 10.36
C LYS A 58 -8.01 -5.81 11.50
N PRO A 59 -8.48 -4.78 12.23
CA PRO A 59 -7.74 -4.15 13.31
C PRO A 59 -7.40 -5.10 14.46
#